data_AF-A0A6J6E2Y0-F1
#
_entry.id   AF-A0A6J6E2Y0-F1
#
_cell.length_a   1.000
_cell.length_b   1.000
_cell.length_c   1.000
_cell.angle_alpha   90.00
_cell.angle_beta   90.00
_cell.angle_gamma   90.00
#
_symmetry.space_group_name_H-M   'P 1'
#
loop_
_entity.id
_entity.type
_entity.pdbx_description
1 polymer ?
#
loop_
_entity_poly.entity_id
_entity_poly.type
_entity_poly.pdbx_seq_one_letter_code
_entity_poly.pdbx_strand_id
1 'polypeptide(L)' 'MSADSTEPGHGDSLAAWVTVSVVIVAFALGTLFFWLDLAFLVWASAGLAVLGPIAGWYLKRAGYGVGGSKSKN' A
#
# COMPACT_ATOMS: atom_id res chain seq x y z
N MET A 1 18.19 2.81 -30.18
CA MET A 1 18.78 2.56 -28.84
C MET A 1 18.01 3.47 -27.90
N SER A 2 17.19 3.01 -26.97
CA SER A 2 16.96 1.68 -26.43
C SER A 2 15.45 1.46 -26.40
N ALA A 3 15.00 0.26 -26.74
CA ALA A 3 13.68 -0.17 -26.27
C ALA A 3 13.77 -0.05 -24.74
N ASP A 4 12.97 0.84 -24.15
CA ASP A 4 12.74 0.83 -22.72
C ASP A 4 12.17 -0.57 -22.44
N SER A 5 13.05 -1.47 -22.04
CA SER A 5 12.69 -2.73 -21.44
C SER A 5 12.01 -2.32 -20.14
N THR A 6 10.69 -2.07 -20.22
CA THR A 6 9.80 -2.07 -19.07
C THR A 6 9.89 -3.47 -18.49
N GLU A 7 10.97 -3.71 -17.75
CA GLU A 7 11.24 -4.95 -17.04
C GLU A 7 10.04 -5.13 -16.10
N PRO A 8 9.18 -6.14 -16.34
CA PRO A 8 7.95 -6.31 -15.58
C PRO A 8 8.34 -6.73 -14.16
N GLY A 9 8.57 -5.75 -13.30
CA GLY A 9 9.29 -5.96 -12.05
C GLY A 9 9.85 -4.71 -11.37
N HIS A 10 10.02 -3.59 -12.10
CA HIS A 10 10.28 -2.29 -11.48
C HIS A 10 9.06 -1.86 -10.65
N GLY A 11 9.24 -1.09 -9.57
CA GLY A 11 8.26 -0.81 -8.51
C GLY A 11 6.89 -0.19 -8.90
N ASP A 12 6.54 -0.15 -10.19
CA ASP A 12 5.30 0.35 -10.79
C ASP A 12 4.13 -0.65 -10.72
N SER A 13 4.15 -1.60 -9.79
CA SER A 13 2.98 -2.44 -9.55
C SER A 13 1.97 -1.67 -8.69
N LEU A 14 0.71 -1.66 -9.12
CA LEU A 14 -0.42 -1.07 -8.36
C LEU A 14 -0.44 -1.58 -6.90
N ALA A 15 -0.06 -2.83 -6.66
CA ALA A 15 0.02 -3.41 -5.31
C ALA A 15 1.07 -2.70 -4.42
N ALA A 16 2.22 -2.32 -4.98
CA ALA A 16 3.26 -1.61 -4.23
C ALA A 16 2.78 -0.20 -3.84
N TRP A 17 2.24 0.55 -4.80
CA TRP A 17 1.81 1.92 -4.56
C TRP A 17 0.59 2.02 -3.62
N VAL A 18 -0.36 1.07 -3.72
CA VAL A 18 -1.48 0.97 -2.77
C VAL A 18 -0.98 0.71 -1.36
N THR A 19 -0.03 -0.21 -1.18
CA THR A 19 0.52 -0.52 0.14
C THR A 19 1.20 0.70 0.75
N VAL A 20 2.06 1.38 -0.01
CA VAL A 20 2.78 2.57 0.46
C VAL A 20 1.81 3.70 0.80
N SER A 21 0.82 3.96 -0.06
CA SER A 21 -0.17 5.00 0.14
C SER A 21 -1.02 4.77 1.39
N VAL A 22 -1.47 3.52 1.62
CA VAL A 22 -2.25 3.16 2.81
C VAL A 22 -1.43 3.36 4.08
N VAL A 23 -0.16 2.96 4.09
CA VAL A 23 0.72 3.13 5.25
C VAL A 23 0.93 4.62 5.55
N ILE A 24 1.22 5.45 4.53
CA ILE A 24 1.39 6.90 4.70
C ILE A 24 0.12 7.54 5.28
N VAL A 25 -1.05 7.20 4.72
CA VAL A 25 -2.34 7.73 5.19
C VAL A 25 -2.62 7.30 6.63
N ALA A 26 -2.34 6.05 6.99
CA ALA A 26 -2.54 5.56 8.35
C ALA A 26 -1.66 6.31 9.37
N PHE A 27 -0.39 6.58 9.03
CA PHE A 27 0.50 7.38 9.87
C PHE A 27 0.08 8.85 9.98
N ALA A 28 -0.36 9.45 8.87
CA ALA A 28 -0.86 10.83 8.86
C ALA A 28 -2.10 10.98 9.76
N LEU A 29 -3.06 10.06 9.65
CA LEU A 29 -4.25 10.02 10.49
C LEU A 29 -3.91 9.73 11.96
N GLY A 30 -3.01 8.79 12.23
CA GLY A 30 -2.54 8.50 13.59
C GLY A 30 -1.94 9.72 14.28
N THR A 31 -1.12 10.49 13.56
CA THR A 31 -0.53 11.73 14.07
C THR A 31 -1.59 12.80 14.33
N LEU A 32 -2.56 12.97 13.41
CA LEU A 32 -3.65 13.92 13.58
C LEU A 32 -4.55 13.58 14.77
N PHE A 33 -4.91 12.31 14.97
CA PHE A 33 -5.74 11.89 16.08
C PHE A 33 -5.02 11.94 17.43
N PHE A 34 -3.70 11.73 17.44
CA PHE A 34 -2.89 11.93 18.63
C PHE A 34 -2.86 13.41 19.04
N TRP A 35 -2.74 14.32 18.06
CA TRP A 35 -2.82 15.75 18.31
C TRP A 35 -4.18 16.19 18.89
N LEU A 36 -5.27 15.55 18.46
CA LEU A 36 -6.63 15.83 18.93
C LEU A 36 -6.98 15.15 20.26
N ASP A 37 -6.04 14.45 20.90
CA ASP A 37 -6.22 13.66 22.13
C ASP A 37 -7.34 12.58 22.02
N LEU A 38 -7.57 12.09 20.80
CA LEU A 38 -8.57 11.06 20.52
C LEU A 38 -7.92 9.67 20.56
N ALA A 39 -7.57 9.21 21.76
CA ALA A 39 -6.85 7.95 21.97
C ALA A 39 -7.50 6.75 21.24
N PHE A 40 -8.83 6.66 21.22
CA PHE A 40 -9.55 5.59 20.51
C PHE A 40 -9.25 5.57 19.00
N LEU A 41 -9.20 6.73 18.36
CA LEU A 41 -8.93 6.83 16.92
C LEU A 41 -7.45 6.60 16.59
N VAL A 42 -6.54 6.90 17.52
CA VAL A 42 -5.11 6.54 17.36
C VAL A 42 -4.93 5.03 17.29
N TRP A 43 -5.60 4.27 18.16
CA TRP A 43 -5.59 2.81 18.11
C TRP A 43 -6.27 2.27 16.85
N ALA A 44 -7.34 2.92 16.37
CA ALA A 44 -7.95 2.58 15.09
C ALA A 44 -6.98 2.79 13.90
N SER A 45 -6.24 3.90 13.88
CA SER A 45 -5.19 4.16 12.87
C SER A 45 -4.01 3.19 12.97
N ALA A 46 -3.63 2.78 14.18
CA ALA A 46 -2.63 1.73 14.36
C ALA A 46 -3.10 0.39 13.77
N GLY A 47 -4.36 0.03 13.98
CA GLY A 47 -5.00 -1.10 13.31
C GLY A 47 -4.99 -0.96 11.78
N LEU A 48 -5.35 0.22 11.27
CA LEU A 48 -5.32 0.52 9.83
C LEU A 48 -3.91 0.40 9.23
N ALA A 49 -2.88 0.84 9.94
CA ALA A 49 -1.49 0.70 9.54
C ALA A 49 -1.06 -0.77 9.42
N VAL A 50 -1.56 -1.64 10.29
CA VAL A 50 -1.34 -3.10 10.22
C VAL A 50 -2.15 -3.75 9.09
N LEU A 51 -3.36 -3.25 8.81
CA LEU A 51 -4.20 -3.72 7.72
C LEU A 51 -3.68 -3.33 6.33
N GLY A 52 -2.90 -2.27 6.20
CA GLY A 52 -2.30 -1.84 4.93
C GLY A 52 -1.42 -2.91 4.26
N PRO A 53 -0.41 -3.46 4.96
CA PRO A 53 0.39 -4.60 4.48
C PRO A 53 -0.47 -5.84 4.14
N ILE A 54 -1.54 -6.08 4.90
CA ILE A 54 -2.45 -7.22 4.66
C ILE A 54 -3.22 -7.02 3.35
N ALA A 55 -3.71 -5.80 3.08
CA ALA A 55 -4.34 -5.46 1.81
C ALA A 55 -3.35 -5.56 0.63
N GLY A 56 -2.11 -5.12 0.81
CA GLY A 56 -1.02 -5.28 -0.16
C GLY A 56 -0.71 -6.75 -0.46
N TRP A 57 -0.68 -7.59 0.58
CA TRP A 57 -0.51 -9.04 0.45
C TRP A 57 -1.69 -9.71 -0.27
N TYR A 58 -2.92 -9.28 0.01
CA TYR A 58 -4.11 -9.77 -0.68
C TYR A 58 -4.12 -9.36 -2.16
N LEU A 59 -3.74 -8.12 -2.49
CA LEU A 59 -3.61 -7.66 -3.89
C LEU A 59 -2.52 -8.44 -4.64
N LYS A 60 -1.39 -8.72 -3.99
CA LYS A 60 -0.33 -9.57 -4.56
C LYS A 60 -0.87 -10.96 -4.90
N ARG A 61 -1.66 -11.54 -3.99
CA ARG A 61 -2.27 -12.87 -4.15
C ARG A 61 -3.42 -12.88 -5.17
N ALA A 62 -4.09 -11.76 -5.37
CA ALA A 62 -5.12 -11.55 -6.39
C ALA A 62 -4.55 -11.30 -7.81
N GLY A 63 -3.22 -11.35 -7.99
CA GLY A 63 -2.59 -11.22 -9.30
C GLY A 63 -2.32 -9.78 -9.75
N TYR A 64 -2.45 -8.80 -8.85
CA TYR A 64 -2.04 -7.40 -9.07
C TYR A 64 -0.59 -7.12 -8.64
N GLY A 65 0.10 -8.12 -8.07
CA GLY A 65 1.52 -8.04 -7.75
C GLY A 65 2.41 -8.28 -8.97
N VAL A 66 3.68 -7.90 -8.85
CA VAL A 66 4.74 -8.17 -9.84
C VAL A 66 4.72 -9.65 -10.30
N GLY A 67 4.47 -9.86 -11.59
CA GLY A 67 4.35 -11.18 -12.24
C GLY A 67 2.95 -11.82 -12.26
N GLY A 68 1.91 -11.11 -11.78
CA GLY A 68 0.54 -11.62 -11.78
C GLY A 68 -0.16 -11.50 -13.14
N SER A 69 -0.94 -12.53 -13.50
CA SER A 69 -1.67 -12.65 -14.78
C SER A 69 -2.71 -11.56 -15.08
N LYS A 70 -2.95 -10.65 -14.14
CA LYS A 70 -3.86 -9.51 -14.24
C LYS A 70 -3.15 -8.15 -14.28
N SER A 71 -1.82 -8.12 -14.19
CA SER A 71 -1.02 -6.92 -14.48
C SER A 71 -1.13 -6.64 -15.97
N LYS A 72 -2.16 -5.87 -16.33
CA LYS A 72 -2.46 -5.52 -17.71
C LYS A 72 -1.29 -4.74 -18.30
N ASN A 73 -0.55 -5.45 -19.14
CA ASN A 73 0.30 -4.94 -20.22
C ASN A 73 -0.49 -4.04 -21.18
#